data_AF-A0A969L442-F1
#
_entry.id   AF-A0A969L442-F1
#
_cell.length_a   1.000
_cell.length_b   1.000
_cell.length_c   1.000
_cell.angle_alpha   90.00
_cell.angle_beta   90.00
_cell.angle_gamma   90.00
#
_symmetry.space_group_name_H-M   'P 1'
#
loop_
_entity.id
_entity.type
_entity.pdbx_description
1 polymer ?
#
loop_
_entity_poly.entity_id
_entity_poly.type
_entity_poly.pdbx_seq_one_letter_code
_entity_poly.pdbx_strand_id
1 'polypeptide(L)'
;MSKRVTCQCGYKMPGSGAKGYYYYVCPGTFNLDAAHQCNLPRFRSDRVDDVIWQWVRGFFDDEKLVERGVAEYQARQAEIKKPLGEELALINETIKERKKELADNQRALKLLGDDPPQRTLANTLEDIRRVEAQLDGLEEQKRQVEAKIENAETTERDIRAAIDRMEQVKAEIEEGLNLADVNFEDRRFLIERLNVEITLRVENGEKIVEARCYLDDKKLSMGVWANFAREGFLLGMGVERG
;
A
#
# COMPACT_ATOMS: atom_id res chain seq x y z
N MET A 1 -9.70 12.11 -16.72
CA MET A 1 -8.60 12.18 -15.72
C MET A 1 -8.97 12.94 -14.44
N SER A 2 -9.65 14.08 -14.48
CA SER A 2 -9.87 15.00 -13.32
C SER A 2 -10.43 14.42 -12.01
N LYS A 3 -11.11 13.26 -12.00
CA LYS A 3 -11.61 12.61 -10.77
C LYS A 3 -10.62 11.65 -10.12
N ARG A 4 -9.50 11.35 -10.80
CA ARG A 4 -8.50 10.32 -10.47
C ARG A 4 -7.15 10.89 -10.07
N VAL A 5 -7.01 12.22 -10.04
CA VAL A 5 -5.78 12.92 -9.66
C VAL A 5 -5.90 13.42 -8.22
N THR A 6 -4.95 13.02 -7.37
CA THR A 6 -4.84 13.38 -5.96
C THR A 6 -3.53 14.10 -5.69
N CYS A 7 -3.54 14.99 -4.72
CA CYS A 7 -2.36 15.65 -4.19
C CYS A 7 -1.74 14.76 -3.09
N GLN A 8 -0.42 14.89 -2.87
CA GLN A 8 0.27 14.35 -1.69
C GLN A 8 -0.41 14.64 -0.34
N CYS A 9 -1.19 15.73 -0.24
CA CYS A 9 -1.95 16.08 0.97
C CYS A 9 -3.34 15.40 1.07
N GLY A 10 -3.68 14.51 0.13
CA GLY A 10 -4.94 13.76 0.12
C GLY A 10 -6.12 14.42 -0.62
N TYR A 11 -6.03 15.71 -0.98
CA TYR A 11 -7.09 16.36 -1.76
C TYR A 11 -7.13 15.89 -3.21
N LYS A 12 -8.34 15.77 -3.77
CA LYS A 12 -8.54 15.63 -5.22
C LYS A 12 -8.17 16.92 -5.94
N MET A 13 -7.45 16.81 -7.04
CA MET A 13 -6.97 17.94 -7.84
C MET A 13 -7.81 18.07 -9.11
N PRO A 14 -8.85 18.91 -9.13
CA PRO A 14 -9.62 19.13 -10.35
C PRO A 14 -8.74 19.80 -11.41
N GLY A 15 -9.03 19.47 -12.68
CA GLY A 15 -8.52 20.24 -13.81
C GLY A 15 -9.16 21.63 -13.79
N SER A 16 -8.34 22.67 -13.73
CA SER A 16 -8.73 24.08 -13.78
C SER A 16 -8.00 24.76 -14.92
N GLY A 17 -8.72 25.47 -15.77
CA GLY A 17 -8.12 26.09 -16.94
C GLY A 17 -8.95 27.20 -17.54
N ALA A 18 -8.28 28.11 -18.24
CA ALA A 18 -8.87 29.19 -19.01
C ALA A 18 -8.11 29.33 -20.34
N LYS A 19 -8.81 29.66 -21.43
CA LYS A 19 -8.23 29.89 -22.77
C LYS A 19 -7.34 28.74 -23.29
N GLY A 20 -7.76 27.49 -23.10
CA GLY A 20 -7.08 26.32 -23.67
C GLY A 20 -5.87 25.79 -22.86
N TYR A 21 -5.51 26.44 -21.73
CA TYR A 21 -4.49 25.92 -20.81
C TYR A 21 -5.15 25.34 -19.57
N TYR A 22 -5.01 24.03 -19.38
CA TYR A 22 -5.55 23.30 -18.24
C TYR A 22 -4.43 22.86 -17.29
N TYR A 23 -4.71 22.98 -16.00
CA TYR A 23 -3.80 22.60 -14.93
C TYR A 23 -4.52 21.79 -13.85
N TYR A 24 -3.85 20.79 -13.28
CA TYR A 24 -4.25 20.19 -12.01
C TYR A 24 -3.78 21.08 -10.86
N VAL A 25 -4.72 21.49 -10.01
CA VAL A 25 -4.45 22.38 -8.87
C VAL A 25 -5.05 21.82 -7.59
N CYS A 26 -4.29 21.85 -6.50
CA CYS A 26 -4.75 21.41 -5.19
C CYS A 26 -5.64 22.50 -4.55
N PRO A 27 -6.88 22.19 -4.12
CA PRO A 27 -7.74 23.15 -3.43
C PRO A 27 -7.10 23.76 -2.17
N GLY A 28 -6.28 23.00 -1.45
CA GLY A 28 -5.56 23.46 -0.26
C GLY A 28 -4.49 24.53 -0.54
N THR A 29 -4.24 24.90 -1.81
CA THR A 29 -3.28 25.97 -2.17
C THR A 29 -3.92 27.36 -2.25
N PHE A 30 -5.24 27.45 -2.36
CA PHE A 30 -5.94 28.72 -2.55
C PHE A 30 -7.19 28.89 -1.69
N ASN A 31 -7.65 27.82 -1.05
CA ASN A 31 -8.75 27.89 -0.09
C ASN A 31 -8.20 28.12 1.32
N LEU A 32 -8.45 29.30 1.88
CA LEU A 32 -8.04 29.67 3.24
C LEU A 32 -8.75 28.82 4.31
N ASP A 33 -9.93 28.31 4.00
CA ASP A 33 -10.75 27.47 4.89
C ASP A 33 -10.50 25.96 4.68
N ALA A 34 -9.47 25.59 3.92
CA ALA A 34 -9.12 24.18 3.75
C ALA A 34 -8.64 23.57 5.08
N ALA A 35 -9.12 22.35 5.38
CA ALA A 35 -8.67 21.58 6.55
C ALA A 35 -7.14 21.37 6.56
N HIS A 36 -6.50 21.33 5.39
CA HIS A 36 -5.05 21.29 5.24
C HIS A 36 -4.57 22.32 4.21
N GLN A 37 -3.68 23.22 4.63
CA GLN A 37 -2.96 24.11 3.72
C GLN A 37 -1.90 23.31 2.96
N CYS A 38 -1.80 23.53 1.65
CA CYS A 38 -0.89 22.80 0.78
C CYS A 38 -0.14 23.77 -0.13
N ASN A 39 1.18 23.61 -0.27
CA ASN A 39 2.03 24.46 -1.11
C ASN A 39 2.42 23.81 -2.43
N LEU A 40 1.64 22.82 -2.88
CA LEU A 40 1.95 22.08 -4.10
C LEU A 40 1.77 22.98 -5.35
N PRO A 41 2.75 23.05 -6.27
CA PRO A 41 2.63 23.86 -7.47
C PRO A 41 1.55 23.33 -8.42
N ARG A 42 1.16 24.15 -9.40
CA ARG A 42 0.23 23.73 -10.46
C ARG A 42 0.92 22.78 -11.44
N PHE A 43 0.21 21.76 -11.90
CA PHE A 43 0.71 20.80 -12.90
C PHE A 43 -0.03 21.00 -14.21
N ARG A 44 0.69 21.03 -15.33
CA ARG A 44 0.09 21.16 -16.66
C ARG A 44 -0.66 19.87 -17.01
N SER A 45 -1.95 19.96 -17.28
CA SER A 45 -2.79 18.78 -17.50
C SER A 45 -2.38 18.01 -18.75
N ASP A 46 -2.04 18.69 -19.85
CA ASP A 46 -1.55 18.06 -21.08
C ASP A 46 -0.31 17.20 -20.83
N ARG A 47 0.65 17.74 -20.06
CA ARG A 47 1.91 17.05 -19.74
C ARG A 47 1.71 15.85 -18.81
N VAL A 48 0.84 15.98 -17.80
CA VAL A 48 0.50 14.87 -16.91
C VAL A 48 -0.23 13.79 -17.69
N ASP A 49 -1.23 14.16 -18.49
CA ASP A 49 -2.05 13.22 -19.24
C ASP A 49 -1.21 12.45 -20.28
N ASP A 50 -0.28 13.11 -20.97
CA ASP A 50 0.64 12.46 -21.92
C ASP A 50 1.57 11.44 -21.25
N VAL A 51 2.15 11.79 -20.09
CA VAL A 51 3.01 10.88 -19.31
C VAL A 51 2.23 9.62 -18.91
N ILE A 52 1.03 9.81 -18.37
CA ILE A 52 0.19 8.70 -17.94
C ILE A 52 -0.21 7.84 -19.14
N TRP A 53 -0.52 8.46 -20.28
CA TRP A 53 -0.85 7.73 -21.50
C TRP A 53 0.33 6.91 -22.02
N GLN A 54 1.54 7.46 -22.05
CA GLN A 54 2.75 6.73 -22.42
C GLN A 54 3.00 5.54 -21.49
N TRP A 55 2.79 5.71 -20.20
CA TRP A 55 2.87 4.63 -19.23
C TRP A 55 1.81 3.54 -19.46
N VAL A 56 0.55 3.94 -19.66
CA VAL A 56 -0.54 3.00 -19.96
C VAL A 56 -0.24 2.21 -21.24
N ARG A 57 0.28 2.85 -22.29
CA ARG A 57 0.72 2.15 -23.50
C ARG A 57 1.83 1.14 -23.24
N GLY A 58 2.75 1.46 -22.34
CA GLY A 58 3.82 0.56 -21.93
C GLY A 58 3.31 -0.83 -21.50
N PHE A 59 2.19 -0.91 -20.77
CA PHE A 59 1.64 -2.21 -20.36
C PHE A 59 1.27 -3.13 -21.53
N PHE A 60 0.88 -2.55 -22.66
CA PHE A 60 0.48 -3.32 -23.83
C PHE A 60 1.65 -3.65 -24.75
N ASP A 61 2.65 -2.77 -24.78
CA ASP A 61 3.82 -2.86 -25.66
C ASP A 61 4.98 -3.68 -25.03
N ASP A 62 5.05 -3.82 -23.70
CA ASP A 62 6.13 -4.52 -22.99
C ASP A 62 5.61 -5.44 -21.88
N GLU A 63 5.53 -6.75 -22.16
CA GLU A 63 5.15 -7.81 -21.22
C GLU A 63 6.00 -7.79 -19.93
N LYS A 64 7.26 -7.33 -20.01
CA LYS A 64 8.15 -7.24 -18.85
C LYS A 64 7.81 -6.10 -17.90
N LEU A 65 6.96 -5.15 -18.29
CA LEU A 65 6.48 -4.11 -17.36
C LEU A 65 5.55 -4.68 -16.31
N VAL A 66 4.73 -5.67 -16.67
CA VAL A 66 3.86 -6.38 -15.75
C VAL A 66 4.66 -7.18 -14.72
N GLU A 67 5.60 -8.01 -15.19
CA GLU A 67 6.45 -8.83 -14.32
C GLU A 67 7.24 -7.98 -13.33
N ARG A 68 7.79 -6.84 -13.79
CA ARG A 68 8.51 -5.90 -12.93
C ARG A 68 7.60 -5.26 -11.90
N GLY A 69 6.41 -4.78 -12.30
CA GLY A 69 5.43 -4.20 -11.38
C GLY A 69 4.99 -5.19 -10.29
N VAL A 70 4.82 -6.46 -10.65
CA VAL A 70 4.54 -7.56 -9.72
C VAL A 70 5.70 -7.81 -8.76
N ALA A 71 6.93 -7.91 -9.27
CA ALA A 71 8.12 -8.13 -8.44
C ALA A 71 8.34 -6.99 -7.44
N GLU A 72 8.16 -5.73 -7.86
CA GLU A 72 8.27 -4.56 -7.00
C GLU A 72 7.15 -4.50 -5.95
N TYR A 73 5.95 -4.95 -6.31
CA TYR A 73 4.85 -5.08 -5.36
C TYR A 73 5.16 -6.14 -4.29
N GLN A 74 5.66 -7.30 -4.70
CA GLN A 74 6.09 -8.36 -3.78
C GLN A 74 7.22 -7.92 -2.86
N ALA A 75 8.21 -7.18 -3.38
CA ALA A 75 9.29 -6.63 -2.58
C ALA A 75 8.79 -5.67 -1.49
N ARG A 76 7.83 -4.79 -1.82
CA ARG A 76 7.19 -3.89 -0.83
C ARG A 76 6.39 -4.63 0.21
N GLN A 77 5.64 -5.66 -0.20
CA GLN A 77 4.94 -6.51 0.75
C GLN A 77 5.92 -7.20 1.71
N ALA A 78 7.08 -7.64 1.22
CA ALA A 78 8.12 -8.20 2.07
C ALA A 78 8.69 -7.17 3.06
N GLU A 79 8.91 -5.92 2.63
CA GLU A 79 9.36 -4.84 3.52
C GLU A 79 8.34 -4.47 4.60
N ILE A 80 7.05 -4.41 4.26
CA ILE A 80 5.97 -4.12 5.22
C ILE A 80 5.78 -5.29 6.21
N LYS A 81 5.89 -6.53 5.72
CA LYS A 81 5.74 -7.72 6.56
C LYS A 81 6.93 -7.98 7.48
N LYS A 82 8.12 -7.52 7.10
CA LYS A 82 9.34 -7.73 7.89
C LYS A 82 9.23 -7.26 9.35
N PRO A 83 8.87 -6.00 9.66
CA PRO A 83 8.74 -5.56 11.04
C PRO A 83 7.62 -6.30 11.80
N LEU A 84 6.53 -6.66 11.12
CA LEU A 84 5.44 -7.44 11.71
C LEU A 84 5.89 -8.88 12.05
N GLY A 85 6.73 -9.49 11.21
CA GLY A 85 7.33 -10.79 11.47
C GLY A 85 8.31 -10.77 12.63
N GLU A 86 9.12 -9.70 12.75
CA GLU A 86 10.01 -9.48 13.90
C GLU A 86 9.23 -9.29 15.20
N GLU A 87 8.14 -8.50 15.18
CA GLU A 87 7.23 -8.32 16.31
C GLU A 87 6.59 -9.65 16.73
N LEU A 88 6.08 -10.43 15.76
CA LEU A 88 5.48 -11.74 16.02
C LEU A 88 6.48 -12.73 16.63
N ALA A 89 7.73 -12.70 16.19
CA ALA A 89 8.80 -13.54 16.75
C ALA A 89 9.07 -13.19 18.24
N LEU A 90 9.15 -11.89 18.56
CA LEU A 90 9.34 -11.43 19.94
C LEU A 90 8.17 -11.82 20.85
N ILE A 91 6.93 -11.65 20.36
CA ILE A 91 5.72 -12.05 21.10
C ILE A 91 5.73 -13.55 21.36
N ASN A 92 6.06 -14.38 20.36
CA ASN A 92 6.10 -15.83 20.51
C ASN A 92 7.15 -16.28 21.53
N GLU A 93 8.36 -15.70 21.53
CA GLU A 93 9.35 -16.02 22.56
C GLU A 93 8.89 -15.57 23.95
N THR A 94 8.26 -14.40 24.07
CA THR A 94 7.70 -13.93 25.35
C THR A 94 6.60 -14.87 25.87
N ILE A 95 5.69 -15.33 24.99
CA ILE A 95 4.65 -16.31 25.33
C ILE A 95 5.28 -17.61 25.84
N LYS A 96 6.33 -18.09 25.16
CA LYS A 96 7.04 -19.32 25.55
C LYS A 96 7.70 -19.19 26.92
N GLU A 97 8.34 -18.07 27.21
CA GLU A 97 8.90 -17.77 28.53
C GLU A 97 7.82 -17.75 29.62
N ARG A 98 6.70 -17.08 29.37
CA ARG A 98 5.57 -17.01 30.33
C ARG A 98 4.89 -18.36 30.52
N LYS A 99 4.74 -19.18 29.48
CA LYS A 99 4.22 -20.55 29.59
C LYS A 99 5.14 -21.44 30.44
N LYS A 100 6.46 -21.23 30.35
CA LYS A 100 7.42 -21.91 31.22
C LYS A 100 7.28 -21.45 32.67
N GLU A 101 7.21 -20.14 32.93
CA GLU A 101 6.97 -19.59 34.27
C GLU A 101 5.67 -20.12 34.88
N LEU A 102 4.58 -20.16 34.11
CA LEU A 102 3.31 -20.74 34.55
C LEU A 102 3.44 -22.20 34.94
N ALA A 103 4.11 -23.01 34.11
CA ALA A 103 4.34 -24.42 34.40
C ALA A 103 5.18 -24.63 35.68
N ASP A 104 6.18 -23.78 35.91
CA ASP A 104 7.01 -23.83 37.11
C ASP A 104 6.22 -23.40 38.37
N ASN A 105 5.37 -22.36 38.28
CA ASN A 105 4.47 -21.97 39.37
C ASN A 105 3.44 -23.06 39.70
N GLN A 106 2.86 -23.70 38.67
CA GLN A 106 1.94 -24.83 38.86
C GLN A 106 2.63 -26.05 39.48
N ARG A 107 3.92 -26.30 39.17
CA ARG A 107 4.72 -27.34 39.83
C ARG A 107 4.99 -26.98 41.28
N ALA A 108 5.37 -25.73 41.57
CA ALA A 108 5.59 -25.26 42.93
C ALA A 108 4.32 -25.42 43.78
N LEU A 109 3.15 -25.08 43.24
CA LEU A 109 1.86 -25.28 43.90
C LEU A 109 1.61 -26.75 44.27
N LYS A 110 1.98 -27.70 43.41
CA LYS A 110 1.83 -29.14 43.70
C LYS A 110 2.81 -29.65 44.78
N LEU A 111 3.97 -29.01 44.92
CA LEU A 111 5.00 -29.38 45.90
C LEU A 111 4.70 -28.87 47.32
N LEU A 112 3.75 -27.95 47.46
CA LEU A 112 3.37 -27.35 48.73
C LEU A 112 2.69 -28.32 49.73
N GLY A 113 2.20 -29.47 49.26
CA GLY A 113 1.55 -30.49 50.09
C GLY A 113 0.13 -30.11 50.54
N ASP A 114 -0.43 -30.88 51.47
CA ASP A 114 -1.85 -30.78 51.86
C ASP A 114 -2.17 -29.63 52.84
N ASP A 115 -1.17 -29.11 53.56
CA ASP A 115 -1.34 -28.01 54.53
C ASP A 115 -0.24 -26.94 54.40
N PRO A 116 -0.22 -26.17 53.30
CA PRO A 116 0.80 -25.16 53.11
C PRO A 116 0.51 -23.88 53.91
N PRO A 117 1.57 -23.12 54.28
CA PRO A 117 1.39 -21.81 54.88
C PRO A 117 0.49 -20.92 54.01
N GLN A 118 -0.59 -20.39 54.61
CA GLN A 118 -1.62 -19.59 53.92
C GLN A 118 -1.04 -18.49 53.03
N ARG A 119 0.01 -17.81 53.51
CA ARG A 119 0.69 -16.74 52.78
C ARG A 119 1.39 -17.25 51.52
N THR A 120 2.07 -18.41 51.61
CA THR A 120 2.77 -19.02 50.47
C THR A 120 1.77 -19.50 49.41
N LEU A 121 0.67 -20.11 49.84
CA LEU A 121 -0.42 -20.53 48.95
C LEU A 121 -1.04 -19.32 48.23
N ALA A 122 -1.38 -18.26 48.97
CA ALA A 122 -1.96 -17.05 48.41
C ALA A 122 -1.06 -16.39 47.36
N ASN A 123 0.22 -16.22 47.67
CA ASN A 123 1.20 -15.64 46.74
C ASN A 123 1.36 -16.48 45.47
N THR A 124 1.44 -17.81 45.60
CA THR A 124 1.61 -18.71 44.44
C THR A 124 0.39 -18.65 43.51
N LEU A 125 -0.82 -18.59 44.07
CA LEU A 125 -2.05 -18.44 43.28
C LEU A 125 -2.15 -17.06 42.62
N GLU A 126 -1.70 -16.01 43.28
CA GLU A 126 -1.63 -14.66 42.70
C GLU A 126 -0.65 -14.61 41.52
N ASP A 127 0.54 -15.21 41.68
CA ASP A 127 1.52 -15.31 40.60
C ASP A 127 1.01 -16.09 39.40
N ILE A 128 0.32 -17.22 39.62
CA ILE A 128 -0.33 -17.98 38.54
C ILE A 128 -1.33 -17.10 37.79
N ARG A 129 -2.25 -16.45 38.51
CA ARG A 129 -3.26 -15.57 37.90
C ARG A 129 -2.63 -14.41 37.12
N ARG A 130 -1.56 -13.82 37.66
CA ARG A 130 -0.82 -12.74 37.00
C ARG A 130 -0.22 -13.21 35.69
N VAL A 131 0.42 -14.38 35.67
CA VAL A 131 1.05 -14.94 34.46
C VAL A 131 -0.01 -15.36 33.44
N GLU A 132 -1.13 -15.94 33.87
CA GLU A 132 -2.26 -16.28 32.99
C GLU A 132 -2.84 -15.03 32.31
N ALA A 133 -3.11 -13.96 33.06
CA ALA A 133 -3.60 -12.71 32.49
C ALA A 133 -2.60 -12.08 31.49
N GLN A 134 -1.29 -12.19 31.75
CA GLN A 134 -0.26 -11.75 30.82
C GLN A 134 -0.25 -12.61 29.54
N LEU A 135 -0.43 -13.92 29.66
CA LEU A 135 -0.53 -14.82 28.50
C LEU A 135 -1.74 -14.50 27.64
N ASP A 136 -2.90 -14.25 28.24
CA ASP A 136 -4.11 -13.87 27.51
C ASP A 136 -3.89 -12.58 26.70
N GLY A 137 -3.25 -11.58 27.31
CA GLY A 137 -2.89 -10.34 26.64
C GLY A 137 -1.92 -10.53 25.48
N LEU A 138 -0.90 -11.37 25.66
CA LEU A 138 0.07 -11.69 24.60
C LEU A 138 -0.55 -12.51 23.47
N GLU A 139 -1.45 -13.45 23.77
CA GLU A 139 -2.15 -14.24 22.76
C GLU A 139 -3.11 -13.36 21.94
N GLU A 140 -3.73 -12.35 22.56
CA GLU A 140 -4.50 -11.35 21.83
C GLU A 140 -3.63 -10.45 20.94
N GLN A 141 -2.50 -9.97 21.45
CA GLN A 141 -1.53 -9.21 20.64
C GLN A 141 -1.03 -10.03 19.45
N LYS A 142 -0.72 -11.32 19.68
CA LYS A 142 -0.35 -12.26 18.62
C LYS A 142 -1.43 -12.33 17.54
N ARG A 143 -2.70 -12.56 17.92
CA ARG A 143 -3.82 -12.61 16.97
C ARG A 143 -3.95 -11.33 16.16
N GLN A 144 -3.75 -10.17 16.78
CA GLN A 144 -3.81 -8.89 16.08
C GLN A 144 -2.69 -8.71 15.06
N VAL A 145 -1.46 -9.12 15.40
CA VAL A 145 -0.32 -9.05 14.47
C VAL A 145 -0.49 -10.06 13.33
N GLU A 146 -0.94 -11.28 13.62
CA GLU A 146 -1.26 -12.29 12.59
C GLU A 146 -2.34 -11.79 11.63
N ALA A 147 -3.41 -11.18 12.14
CA ALA A 147 -4.45 -10.57 11.31
C ALA A 147 -3.91 -9.40 10.46
N LYS A 148 -2.96 -8.61 10.95
CA LYS A 148 -2.31 -7.55 10.15
C LYS A 148 -1.48 -8.15 9.01
N ILE A 149 -0.74 -9.24 9.27
CA ILE A 149 0.04 -9.95 8.24
C ILE A 149 -0.89 -10.56 7.19
N GLU A 150 -1.98 -11.18 7.61
CA GLU A 150 -2.99 -11.78 6.71
C GLU A 150 -3.73 -10.71 5.90
N ASN A 151 -4.08 -9.57 6.49
CA ASN A 151 -4.67 -8.46 5.74
C ASN A 151 -3.67 -7.77 4.79
N ALA A 152 -2.38 -7.81 5.12
CA ALA A 152 -1.31 -7.40 4.21
C ALA A 152 -1.01 -8.46 3.14
N GLU A 153 -1.54 -9.69 3.25
CA GLU A 153 -1.46 -10.69 2.19
C GLU A 153 -2.40 -10.35 1.04
N THR A 154 -1.85 -9.63 0.07
CA THR A 154 -2.24 -9.87 -1.32
C THR A 154 -1.62 -11.18 -1.73
N THR A 155 -2.48 -12.19 -1.90
CA THR A 155 -2.05 -13.56 -2.14
C THR A 155 -1.41 -13.65 -3.52
N GLU A 156 -0.52 -14.62 -3.74
CA GLU A 156 -0.01 -14.96 -5.09
C GLU A 156 -1.16 -15.19 -6.10
N ARG A 157 -2.31 -15.66 -5.61
CA ARG A 157 -3.58 -15.74 -6.36
C ARG A 157 -4.05 -14.39 -6.87
N ASP A 158 -3.99 -13.35 -6.05
CA ASP A 158 -4.46 -12.00 -6.40
C ASP A 158 -3.52 -11.37 -7.45
N ILE A 159 -2.21 -11.66 -7.36
CA ILE A 159 -1.23 -11.29 -8.39
C ILE A 159 -1.54 -11.98 -9.72
N ARG A 160 -1.79 -13.29 -9.72
CA ARG A 160 -2.15 -14.03 -10.94
C ARG A 160 -3.45 -13.51 -11.56
N ALA A 161 -4.47 -13.28 -10.73
CA ALA A 161 -5.75 -12.72 -11.20
C ALA A 161 -5.59 -11.35 -11.87
N ALA A 162 -4.64 -10.54 -11.42
CA ALA A 162 -4.33 -9.26 -12.05
C ALA A 162 -3.57 -9.38 -13.37
N ILE A 163 -2.63 -10.34 -13.46
CA ILE A 163 -1.96 -10.67 -14.73
C ILE A 163 -3.01 -11.12 -15.75
N ASP A 164 -3.86 -12.08 -15.38
CA ASP A 164 -4.93 -12.60 -16.24
C ASP A 164 -5.87 -11.48 -16.73
N ARG A 165 -6.21 -10.51 -15.87
CA ARG A 165 -7.00 -9.34 -16.26
C ARG A 165 -6.28 -8.43 -17.24
N MET A 166 -4.98 -8.22 -17.09
CA MET A 166 -4.21 -7.43 -18.05
C MET A 166 -4.17 -8.10 -19.41
N GLU A 167 -3.99 -9.43 -19.45
CA GLU A 167 -4.06 -10.20 -20.69
C GLU A 167 -5.44 -10.09 -21.36
N GLN A 168 -6.53 -10.16 -20.58
CA GLN A 168 -7.88 -9.96 -21.09
C GLN A 168 -8.07 -8.57 -21.69
N VAL A 169 -7.64 -7.51 -20.99
CA VAL A 169 -7.73 -6.15 -21.50
C VAL A 169 -6.87 -5.97 -22.75
N LYS A 170 -5.70 -6.61 -22.82
CA LYS A 170 -4.83 -6.61 -24.01
C LYS A 170 -5.53 -7.28 -25.20
N ALA A 171 -6.14 -8.45 -25.01
CA ALA A 171 -6.88 -9.14 -26.05
C ALA A 171 -8.08 -8.33 -26.56
N GLU A 172 -8.86 -7.72 -25.66
CA GLU A 172 -9.98 -6.82 -26.02
C GLU A 172 -9.51 -5.62 -26.87
N ILE A 173 -8.29 -5.13 -26.63
CA ILE A 173 -7.69 -4.03 -27.40
C ILE A 173 -7.19 -4.51 -28.76
N GLU A 174 -6.51 -5.65 -28.83
CA GLU A 174 -6.01 -6.20 -30.10
C GLU A 174 -7.13 -6.53 -31.09
N GLU A 175 -8.32 -6.88 -30.59
CA GLU A 175 -9.51 -7.17 -31.41
C GLU A 175 -10.30 -5.92 -31.87
N GLY A 176 -10.16 -4.77 -31.19
CA GLY A 176 -11.08 -3.63 -31.40
C GLY A 176 -10.47 -2.22 -31.39
N LEU A 177 -9.20 -2.05 -31.01
CA LEU A 177 -8.57 -0.75 -30.77
C LEU A 177 -7.18 -0.68 -31.40
N ASN A 178 -7.00 0.19 -32.39
CA ASN A 178 -5.68 0.49 -32.91
C ASN A 178 -4.94 1.43 -31.92
N LEU A 179 -3.99 0.90 -31.16
CA LEU A 179 -3.16 1.66 -30.20
C LEU A 179 -2.36 2.81 -30.85
N ALA A 180 -2.20 2.81 -32.18
CA ALA A 180 -1.55 3.89 -32.91
C ALA A 180 -2.45 5.11 -33.18
N ASP A 181 -3.79 4.95 -33.12
CA ASP A 181 -4.77 6.00 -33.44
C ASP A 181 -5.90 6.10 -32.39
N VAL A 182 -5.52 5.99 -31.11
CA VAL A 182 -6.44 6.01 -29.97
C VAL A 182 -7.01 7.41 -29.76
N ASN A 183 -8.33 7.55 -29.92
CA ASN A 183 -9.04 8.80 -29.70
C ASN A 183 -9.21 9.09 -28.19
N PHE A 184 -9.78 10.26 -27.84
CA PHE A 184 -9.96 10.65 -26.44
C PHE A 184 -10.88 9.71 -25.65
N GLU A 185 -11.92 9.17 -26.28
CA GLU A 185 -12.89 8.26 -25.65
C GLU A 185 -12.24 6.92 -25.33
N ASP A 186 -11.41 6.41 -26.24
CA ASP A 186 -10.67 5.17 -26.09
C ASP A 186 -9.61 5.28 -24.97
N ARG A 187 -8.86 6.40 -24.92
CA ARG A 187 -7.91 6.66 -23.82
C ARG A 187 -8.62 6.65 -22.48
N ARG A 188 -9.81 7.27 -22.43
CA ARG A 188 -10.61 7.35 -21.22
C ARG A 188 -11.13 5.98 -20.81
N PHE A 189 -11.61 5.18 -21.76
CA PHE A 189 -12.07 3.82 -21.53
C PHE A 189 -10.98 2.96 -20.87
N LEU A 190 -9.75 3.00 -21.41
CA LEU A 190 -8.61 2.25 -20.88
C LEU A 190 -8.21 2.71 -19.47
N ILE A 191 -8.14 4.01 -19.25
CA ILE A 191 -7.82 4.59 -17.93
C ILE A 191 -8.88 4.22 -16.88
N GLU A 192 -10.15 4.16 -17.28
CA GLU A 192 -11.24 3.75 -16.39
C GLU A 192 -11.20 2.25 -16.11
N ARG A 193 -10.92 1.42 -17.13
CA ARG A 193 -10.85 -0.04 -17.02
C ARG A 193 -9.68 -0.53 -16.17
N LEU A 194 -8.51 0.09 -16.33
CA LEU A 194 -7.32 -0.16 -15.51
C LEU A 194 -7.40 0.49 -14.12
N ASN A 195 -8.49 1.22 -13.85
CA ASN A 195 -8.72 1.97 -12.62
C ASN A 195 -7.48 2.80 -12.20
N VAL A 196 -6.97 3.62 -13.11
CA VAL A 196 -5.76 4.40 -12.83
C VAL A 196 -6.06 5.49 -11.79
N GLU A 197 -5.22 5.59 -10.78
CA GLU A 197 -5.13 6.68 -9.81
C GLU A 197 -3.77 7.38 -9.94
N ILE A 198 -3.77 8.69 -9.80
CA ILE A 198 -2.59 9.52 -10.03
C ILE A 198 -2.35 10.36 -8.79
N THR A 199 -1.17 10.26 -8.18
CA THR A 199 -0.75 11.16 -7.11
C THR A 199 0.30 12.14 -7.63
N LEU A 200 0.06 13.43 -7.42
CA LEU A 200 0.98 14.50 -7.77
C LEU A 200 1.70 14.99 -6.53
N ARG A 201 3.04 15.05 -6.61
CA ARG A 201 3.89 15.52 -5.52
C ARG A 201 5.10 16.31 -6.01
N VAL A 202 5.82 16.90 -5.07
CA VAL A 202 7.12 17.53 -5.32
C VAL A 202 8.15 16.98 -4.34
N GLU A 203 9.23 16.39 -4.87
CA GLU A 203 10.39 15.97 -4.08
C GLU A 203 11.63 16.68 -4.61
N ASN A 204 12.49 17.19 -3.73
CA ASN A 204 13.74 17.89 -4.10
C ASN A 204 13.56 19.05 -5.10
N GLY A 205 12.38 19.69 -5.10
CA GLY A 205 12.04 20.77 -6.03
C GLY A 205 11.54 20.30 -7.41
N GLU A 206 11.44 18.99 -7.61
CA GLU A 206 11.04 18.38 -8.87
C GLU A 206 9.58 17.92 -8.82
N LYS A 207 8.83 18.16 -9.90
CA LYS A 207 7.45 17.71 -10.03
C LYS A 207 7.45 16.23 -10.39
N ILE A 208 6.71 15.45 -9.61
CA ILE A 208 6.60 14.01 -9.77
C ILE A 208 5.14 13.65 -9.98
N VAL A 209 4.91 12.84 -11.01
CA VAL A 209 3.64 12.16 -11.26
C VAL A 209 3.82 10.72 -10.87
N GLU A 210 3.05 10.26 -9.89
CA GLU A 210 2.92 8.87 -9.51
C GLU A 210 1.64 8.30 -10.10
N ALA A 211 1.75 7.30 -10.97
CA ALA A 211 0.60 6.58 -11.50
C ALA A 211 0.45 5.23 -10.79
N ARG A 212 -0.76 4.81 -10.44
CA ARG A 212 -1.08 3.47 -9.93
C ARG A 212 -2.29 2.93 -10.69
N CYS A 213 -2.32 1.66 -11.04
CA CYS A 213 -3.50 1.02 -11.64
C CYS A 213 -3.95 -0.15 -10.78
N TYR A 214 -5.27 -0.35 -10.65
CA TYR A 214 -5.83 -1.41 -9.82
C TYR A 214 -6.54 -2.43 -10.70
N LEU A 215 -5.95 -3.62 -10.75
CA LEU A 215 -6.45 -4.76 -11.50
C LEU A 215 -7.20 -5.64 -10.50
N ASP A 216 -8.46 -5.27 -10.23
CA ASP A 216 -9.40 -5.83 -9.24
C ASP A 216 -9.70 -4.95 -8.01
N ASP A 217 -10.71 -5.35 -7.22
CA ASP A 217 -11.14 -4.75 -5.94
C ASP A 217 -10.01 -4.69 -4.91
N LYS A 218 -8.86 -5.33 -5.18
CA LYS A 218 -7.65 -5.27 -4.37
C LYS A 218 -6.53 -4.50 -5.06
N LYS A 219 -5.92 -3.61 -4.28
CA LYS A 219 -5.00 -2.59 -4.72
C LYS A 219 -3.62 -3.14 -5.09
N LEU A 220 -3.44 -3.68 -6.29
CA LEU A 220 -2.10 -3.74 -6.87
C LEU A 220 -1.66 -2.31 -7.20
N SER A 221 -0.46 -1.92 -6.79
CA SER A 221 0.08 -0.60 -7.11
C SER A 221 1.29 -0.78 -8.00
N MET A 222 1.10 -0.70 -9.31
CA MET A 222 2.22 -0.58 -10.24
C MET A 222 2.49 0.90 -10.46
N GLY A 223 3.66 1.37 -10.02
CA GLY A 223 4.03 2.78 -9.93
C GLY A 223 4.96 3.21 -11.05
N VAL A 224 4.68 4.32 -11.74
CA VAL A 224 5.71 5.03 -12.53
C VAL A 224 5.86 6.45 -12.02
N TRP A 225 7.11 6.90 -12.00
CA TRP A 225 7.53 8.25 -11.62
C TRP A 225 8.05 8.94 -12.87
N ALA A 226 7.43 10.05 -13.24
CA ALA A 226 7.96 10.92 -14.28
C ALA A 226 8.40 12.25 -13.68
N ASN A 227 9.63 12.64 -13.99
CA ASN A 227 10.24 13.89 -13.54
C ASN A 227 10.20 14.94 -14.68
N PHE A 228 9.68 16.14 -14.38
CA PHE A 228 9.50 17.21 -15.37
C PHE A 228 10.66 18.22 -15.44
N ALA A 229 11.77 18.02 -14.73
CA ALA A 229 12.76 19.08 -14.50
C ALA A 229 13.75 19.35 -15.66
N ARG A 230 13.90 18.48 -16.67
CA ARG A 230 14.79 18.74 -17.82
C ARG A 230 14.15 18.27 -19.13
N GLU A 231 14.52 18.89 -20.24
CA GLU A 231 14.11 18.56 -21.62
C GLU A 231 14.60 17.18 -22.12
N GLY A 232 14.61 16.18 -21.24
CA GLY A 232 14.80 14.77 -21.54
C GLY A 232 13.89 13.99 -20.58
N PHE A 233 12.93 13.27 -21.14
CA PHE A 233 12.12 12.30 -20.40
C PHE A 233 13.06 11.22 -19.84
N LEU A 234 13.34 11.27 -18.54
CA LEU A 234 13.87 10.12 -17.83
C LEU A 234 12.66 9.44 -17.15
N LEU A 235 12.16 8.38 -17.79
CA LEU A 235 11.31 7.39 -17.13
C LEU A 235 12.18 6.69 -16.09
N GLY A 236 12.25 7.25 -14.88
CA GLY A 236 12.90 6.63 -13.75
C GLY A 236 11.85 5.94 -12.89
N MET A 237 11.86 4.61 -12.82
CA MET A 237 11.09 3.91 -11.79
C MET A 237 11.89 3.98 -10.49
N GLY A 238 11.48 4.84 -9.55
CA GLY A 238 12.19 5.10 -8.29
C GLY A 238 11.38 4.71 -7.06
N VAL A 239 11.95 3.92 -6.17
CA VAL A 239 11.29 3.43 -4.94
C VAL A 239 11.05 4.60 -3.97
N GLU A 240 9.80 4.83 -3.58
CA GLU A 240 9.48 5.74 -2.47
C GLU A 240 9.41 4.94 -1.17
N ARG A 241 10.22 5.33 -0.18
CA ARG A 241 10.17 4.82 1.20
C ARG A 241 9.05 5.57 1.93
N GLY A 242 7.89 4.93 2.05
CA GLY A 242 6.78 5.37 2.91
C GLY A 242 6.77 4.61 4.22
#